data_AF-A0A9P0YZ60-F1
#
_entry.id   AF-A0A9P0YZ60-F1
#
_cell.length_a   1.000
_cell.length_b   1.000
_cell.length_c   1.000
_cell.angle_alpha   90.00
_cell.angle_beta   90.00
_cell.angle_gamma   90.00
#
_symmetry.space_group_name_H-M   'P 1'
#
loop_
_entity.id
_entity.type
_entity.pdbx_description
1 polymer ?
#
loop_
_entity_poly.entity_id
_entity_poly.type
_entity_poly.pdbx_seq_one_letter_code
_entity_poly.pdbx_strand_id
1 'polypeptide(L)'
;MNESNHMYMVQRLIGSRVTELALLDSTDGRMFDICGRMSSEKLSEETHYSSYLVYRLSPEHGNINFSFRGVCRFVDNEGRDVAERRVQPSNLRVPVSRDDGWLEVEIGTFFNVGGNRGDVESCVCRVFLESGKLLIVREIEFRPEIIFGGMSDWGFSEEFLGVKANF
;
A
#
# COMPACT_ATOMS: atom_id res chain seq x y z
N MET A 1 21.93 2.44 25.37
CA MET A 1 20.74 1.66 25.73
C MET A 1 19.55 2.40 25.15
N ASN A 2 19.07 1.97 24.00
CA ASN A 2 17.97 2.62 23.30
C ASN A 2 16.94 1.52 23.03
N GLU A 3 16.01 1.37 23.97
CA GLU A 3 14.90 0.45 23.79
C GLU A 3 13.97 1.08 22.75
N SER A 4 14.09 0.58 21.52
CA SER A 4 13.14 0.82 20.46
C SER A 4 11.76 0.36 20.94
N ASN A 5 10.94 1.31 21.38
CA ASN A 5 9.53 1.06 21.64
C ASN A 5 8.81 0.95 20.30
N HIS A 6 8.96 -0.22 19.70
CA HIS A 6 8.13 -0.71 18.62
C HIS A 6 6.71 -0.82 19.17
N MET A 7 5.78 -0.02 18.68
CA MET A 7 4.37 -0.40 18.80
C MET A 7 4.14 -1.56 17.84
N TYR A 8 4.23 -2.78 18.37
CA TYR A 8 3.96 -4.00 17.63
C TYR A 8 2.46 -4.09 17.38
N MET A 9 2.03 -3.91 16.13
CA MET A 9 0.90 -4.68 15.64
C MET A 9 1.48 -5.94 14.99
N VAL A 10 1.50 -7.01 15.78
CA VAL A 10 1.53 -8.40 15.32
C VAL A 10 0.05 -8.80 15.38
N GLN A 11 -0.58 -9.31 14.31
CA GLN A 11 -0.43 -10.73 14.00
C GLN A 11 -1.09 -11.20 12.69
N ARG A 12 -0.37 -12.14 12.04
CA ARG A 12 -0.78 -13.22 11.13
C ARG A 12 -2.04 -13.03 10.26
N LEU A 13 -1.77 -12.94 8.96
CA LEU A 13 -2.69 -13.30 7.89
C LEU A 13 -3.17 -14.76 8.06
N ILE A 14 -4.45 -14.96 8.34
CA ILE A 14 -5.18 -16.17 7.95
C ILE A 14 -6.38 -15.73 7.10
N GLY A 15 -6.33 -16.02 5.80
CA GLY A 15 -7.49 -15.95 4.91
C GLY A 15 -7.78 -14.59 4.27
N SER A 16 -8.78 -14.59 3.37
CA SER A 16 -8.98 -13.63 2.27
C SER A 16 -9.77 -12.37 2.60
N ARG A 17 -10.22 -12.15 3.85
CA ARG A 17 -10.97 -10.93 4.26
C ARG A 17 -10.85 -10.67 5.76
N VAL A 18 -9.78 -10.01 6.21
CA VAL A 18 -9.73 -9.51 7.59
C VAL A 18 -9.57 -8.00 7.55
N THR A 19 -10.67 -7.30 7.83
CA THR A 19 -10.67 -5.93 8.30
C THR A 19 -10.04 -5.94 9.69
N GLU A 20 -8.85 -5.36 9.84
CA GLU A 20 -8.17 -5.21 11.12
C GLU A 20 -8.23 -3.74 11.53
N LEU A 21 -8.96 -3.46 12.61
CA LEU A 21 -9.11 -2.11 13.12
C LEU A 21 -7.93 -1.73 14.02
N ALA A 22 -7.00 -0.94 13.50
CA ALA A 22 -5.93 -0.34 14.30
C ALA A 22 -6.34 1.05 14.77
N LEU A 23 -6.26 1.30 16.07
CA LEU A 23 -6.46 2.62 16.67
C LEU A 23 -5.09 3.24 16.98
N LEU A 24 -4.78 4.36 16.35
CA LEU A 24 -3.50 5.03 16.49
C LEU A 24 -3.74 6.45 17.01
N ASP A 25 -3.29 6.72 18.23
CA ASP A 25 -3.14 8.07 18.74
C ASP A 25 -1.67 8.50 18.65
N SER A 26 -1.43 9.81 18.47
CA SER A 26 -0.11 10.37 18.70
C SER A 26 -0.19 11.30 19.90
N THR A 27 0.13 10.78 21.07
CA THR A 27 0.26 11.60 22.29
C THR A 27 1.65 12.24 22.39
N ASP A 28 2.63 11.73 21.65
CA ASP A 28 4.06 12.10 21.79
C ASP A 28 4.68 12.72 20.53
N GLY A 29 3.90 12.96 19.47
CA GLY A 29 4.39 13.57 18.22
C GLY A 29 5.37 12.70 17.43
N ARG A 30 5.40 11.38 17.66
CA ARG A 30 6.26 10.47 16.89
C ARG A 30 5.65 10.08 15.55
N MET A 31 6.53 9.80 14.59
CA MET A 31 6.17 9.22 13.29
C MET A 31 6.11 7.70 13.37
N PHE A 32 5.20 7.09 12.62
CA PHE A 32 5.08 5.64 12.51
C PHE A 32 4.79 5.20 11.06
N ASP A 33 4.97 3.92 10.78
CA ASP A 33 4.66 3.33 9.48
C ASP A 33 3.43 2.44 9.59
N ILE A 34 2.60 2.42 8.55
CA ILE A 34 1.47 1.48 8.41
C ILE A 34 1.78 0.59 7.22
N CYS A 35 1.87 -0.71 7.43
CA CYS A 35 2.28 -1.66 6.40
C CYS A 35 1.37 -2.88 6.34
N GLY A 36 1.14 -3.36 5.13
CA GLY A 36 0.40 -4.56 4.82
C GLY A 36 1.24 -5.45 3.92
N ARG A 37 1.10 -6.77 4.09
CA ARG A 37 1.84 -7.75 3.33
C ARG A 37 0.90 -8.78 2.74
N MET A 38 1.17 -9.23 1.52
CA MET A 38 0.42 -10.28 0.85
C MET A 38 1.38 -11.21 0.12
N SER A 39 1.17 -12.52 0.24
CA SER A 39 1.92 -13.48 -0.56
C SER A 39 1.51 -13.35 -2.03
N SER A 40 2.48 -13.18 -2.92
CA SER A 40 2.21 -13.06 -4.37
C SER A 40 1.54 -14.31 -4.96
N GLU A 41 1.75 -15.48 -4.35
CA GLU A 41 1.10 -16.74 -4.75
C GLU A 41 -0.42 -16.75 -4.50
N LYS A 42 -0.92 -15.87 -3.63
CA LYS A 42 -2.36 -15.71 -3.38
C LYS A 42 -3.02 -14.74 -4.34
N LEU A 43 -2.23 -14.05 -5.16
CA LEU A 43 -2.69 -13.10 -6.15
C LEU A 43 -2.70 -13.77 -7.52
N SER A 44 -3.61 -13.33 -8.37
CA SER A 44 -3.66 -13.78 -9.76
C SER A 44 -2.36 -13.40 -10.47
N GLU A 45 -1.81 -14.34 -11.22
CA GLU A 45 -0.66 -14.10 -12.09
C GLU A 45 -1.05 -13.20 -13.27
N GLU A 46 -0.05 -12.67 -13.97
CA GLU A 46 -0.18 -11.74 -15.09
C GLU A 46 -1.14 -10.55 -14.82
N THR A 47 -1.21 -10.11 -13.57
CA THR A 47 -2.19 -9.11 -13.12
C THR A 47 -1.49 -7.90 -12.54
N HIS A 48 -1.90 -6.70 -12.98
CA HIS A 48 -1.48 -5.45 -12.37
C HIS A 48 -2.36 -5.17 -11.16
N TYR A 49 -1.74 -4.80 -10.03
CA TYR A 49 -2.43 -4.54 -8.78
C TYR A 49 -2.13 -3.12 -8.31
N SER A 50 -3.17 -2.47 -7.79
CA SER A 50 -3.07 -1.26 -6.99
C SER A 50 -3.35 -1.59 -5.52
N SER A 51 -2.58 -1.00 -4.60
CA SER A 51 -2.82 -1.13 -3.17
C SER A 51 -3.32 0.17 -2.55
N TYR A 52 -4.23 0.05 -1.59
CA TYR A 52 -4.91 1.18 -0.95
C TYR A 52 -4.87 1.04 0.57
N LEU A 53 -4.60 2.14 1.28
CA LEU A 53 -4.86 2.22 2.72
C LEU A 53 -6.31 2.68 2.91
N VAL A 54 -7.12 1.91 3.62
CA VAL A 54 -8.49 2.27 4.00
C VAL A 54 -8.52 2.66 5.48
N TYR A 55 -8.96 3.87 5.79
CA TYR A 55 -8.89 4.43 7.13
C TYR A 55 -9.98 5.46 7.42
N ARG A 56 -10.11 5.86 8.68
CA ARG A 56 -10.95 6.97 9.15
C ARG A 56 -10.14 7.83 10.11
N LEU A 57 -10.56 9.09 10.22
CA LEU A 57 -10.06 10.03 11.21
C LEU A 57 -11.20 10.33 12.20
N SER A 58 -10.87 10.55 13.47
CA SER A 58 -11.87 11.00 14.43
C SER A 58 -12.53 12.29 13.91
N PRO A 59 -13.88 12.34 13.82
CA PRO A 59 -14.62 13.50 13.29
C PRO A 59 -14.32 14.82 14.03
N GLU A 60 -13.87 14.70 15.28
CA GLU A 60 -13.66 15.80 16.21
C GLU A 60 -12.49 16.72 15.81
N HIS A 61 -11.67 16.33 14.82
CA HIS A 61 -10.40 16.99 14.51
C HIS A 61 -10.21 17.47 13.07
N GLY A 62 -11.32 17.62 12.32
CA GLY A 62 -11.34 18.29 11.00
C GLY A 62 -10.59 17.56 9.88
N ASN A 63 -10.70 18.09 8.66
CA ASN A 63 -9.99 17.54 7.50
C ASN A 63 -8.49 17.80 7.63
N ILE A 64 -7.70 16.74 7.53
CA ILE A 64 -6.24 16.80 7.68
C ILE A 64 -5.63 16.54 6.32
N ASN A 65 -4.81 17.47 5.85
CA ASN A 65 -4.07 17.32 4.61
C ASN A 65 -2.83 16.47 4.88
N PHE A 66 -2.99 15.15 4.93
CA PHE A 66 -1.85 14.24 5.07
C PHE A 66 -1.21 13.99 3.72
N SER A 67 0.07 14.35 3.62
CA SER A 67 0.96 13.75 2.64
C SER A 67 1.36 12.37 3.15
N PHE A 68 1.07 11.34 2.36
CA PHE A 68 1.54 9.99 2.63
C PHE A 68 2.65 9.65 1.64
N ARG A 69 3.77 9.12 2.16
CA ARG A 69 4.78 8.48 1.32
C ARG A 69 4.41 7.00 1.18
N GLY A 70 3.71 6.68 0.10
CA GLY A 70 3.35 5.32 -0.25
C GLY A 70 4.50 4.55 -0.91
N VAL A 71 4.78 3.34 -0.43
CA VAL A 71 5.75 2.40 -0.99
C VAL A 71 5.05 1.09 -1.26
N CYS A 72 5.18 0.57 -2.47
CA CYS A 72 4.79 -0.79 -2.83
C CYS A 72 6.00 -1.52 -3.44
N ARG A 73 6.32 -2.71 -2.93
CA ARG A 73 7.49 -3.50 -3.38
C ARG A 73 7.31 -4.99 -3.13
N PHE A 74 8.04 -5.80 -3.90
CA PHE A 74 8.33 -7.17 -3.50
C PHE A 74 9.41 -7.16 -2.43
N VAL A 75 9.21 -7.91 -1.34
CA VAL A 75 10.08 -7.89 -0.16
C VAL A 75 11.50 -8.33 -0.51
N ASP A 76 11.62 -9.30 -1.42
CA ASP A 76 12.89 -9.93 -1.78
C ASP A 76 13.65 -9.16 -2.88
N ASN A 77 13.00 -8.21 -3.57
CA ASN A 77 13.62 -7.48 -4.68
C ASN A 77 14.51 -6.32 -4.22
N GLU A 78 14.10 -5.60 -3.17
CA GLU A 78 14.82 -4.41 -2.68
C GLU A 78 14.48 -4.10 -1.22
N GLY A 79 15.35 -3.37 -0.53
CA GLY A 79 15.07 -2.84 0.82
C GLY A 79 14.04 -1.70 0.83
N ARG A 80 13.35 -1.50 1.96
CA ARG A 80 12.36 -0.40 2.12
C ARG A 80 12.99 0.98 1.94
N ASP A 81 14.22 1.18 2.39
CA ASP A 81 14.96 2.43 2.26
C ASP A 81 15.25 2.78 0.79
N VAL A 82 15.55 1.78 -0.04
CA VAL A 82 15.72 1.92 -1.48
C VAL A 82 14.38 2.29 -2.12
N ALA A 83 13.32 1.56 -1.76
CA ALA A 83 11.98 1.79 -2.29
C ALA A 83 11.44 3.20 -1.95
N GLU A 84 11.65 3.67 -0.72
CA GLU A 84 11.26 5.02 -0.29
C GLU A 84 11.94 6.14 -1.10
N ARG A 85 13.18 5.94 -1.56
CA ARG A 85 13.92 6.93 -2.37
C ARG A 85 13.37 7.07 -3.77
N ARG A 86 12.68 6.04 -4.30
CA ARG A 86 12.02 6.08 -5.61
C ARG A 86 10.73 6.89 -5.59
N VAL A 87 10.13 7.11 -4.41
CA VAL A 87 8.89 7.89 -4.27
C VAL A 87 9.19 9.37 -4.46
N GLN A 88 8.73 9.93 -5.58
CA GLN A 88 8.89 11.36 -5.87
C GLN A 88 8.01 12.21 -4.92
N PRO A 89 8.50 13.38 -4.45
CA PRO A 89 7.73 14.26 -3.56
C PRO A 89 6.40 14.75 -4.15
N SER A 90 6.27 14.77 -5.47
CA SER A 90 5.06 15.16 -6.21
C SER A 90 3.97 14.08 -6.23
N ASN A 91 4.26 12.85 -5.80
CA ASN A 91 3.29 11.76 -5.70
C ASN A 91 2.40 11.88 -4.46
N LEU A 92 2.01 13.10 -4.10
CA LEU A 92 1.06 13.36 -3.03
C LEU A 92 -0.31 12.83 -3.47
N ARG A 93 -0.67 11.66 -2.95
CA ARG A 93 -1.97 11.03 -3.19
C ARG A 93 -2.99 11.67 -2.26
N VAL A 94 -4.07 12.21 -2.85
CA VAL A 94 -5.16 12.81 -2.08
C VAL A 94 -6.12 11.70 -1.65
N PRO A 95 -6.45 11.59 -0.35
CA PRO A 95 -7.44 10.62 0.11
C PRO A 95 -8.83 10.90 -0.50
N VAL A 96 -9.53 9.83 -0.84
CA VAL A 96 -10.88 9.88 -1.43
C VAL A 96 -11.88 9.27 -0.45
N SER A 97 -13.05 9.90 -0.31
CA SER A 97 -14.14 9.35 0.49
C SER A 97 -14.85 8.22 -0.25
N ARG A 98 -15.11 7.12 0.46
CA ARG A 98 -15.91 5.99 0.01
C ARG A 98 -17.36 6.16 0.45
N ASP A 99 -18.27 5.46 -0.21
CA ASP A 99 -19.70 5.47 0.09
C ASP A 99 -20.04 4.94 1.50
N ASP A 100 -19.16 4.10 2.07
CA ASP A 100 -19.29 3.57 3.42
C ASP A 100 -18.72 4.50 4.50
N GLY A 101 -18.32 5.72 4.13
CA GLY A 101 -17.77 6.75 5.01
C GLY A 101 -16.33 6.49 5.46
N TRP A 102 -15.61 5.55 4.84
CA TRP A 102 -14.16 5.41 5.01
C TRP A 102 -13.41 6.29 4.00
N LEU A 103 -12.21 6.71 4.35
CA LEU A 103 -11.27 7.30 3.42
C LEU A 103 -10.38 6.20 2.84
N GLU A 104 -9.98 6.36 1.58
CA GLU A 104 -8.93 5.55 0.98
C GLU A 104 -7.88 6.40 0.28
N VAL A 105 -6.64 5.92 0.30
CA VAL A 105 -5.53 6.53 -0.43
C VAL A 105 -4.71 5.43 -1.09
N GLU A 106 -4.39 5.59 -2.37
CA GLU A 106 -3.53 4.65 -3.08
C GLU A 106 -2.09 4.75 -2.56
N ILE A 107 -1.49 3.61 -2.24
CA ILE A 107 -0.12 3.50 -1.73
C ILE A 107 0.86 3.33 -2.91
N GLY A 108 0.50 2.48 -3.87
CA GLY A 108 1.29 2.22 -5.06
C GLY A 108 0.81 1.00 -5.82
N THR A 109 1.53 0.66 -6.87
CA THR A 109 1.17 -0.43 -7.78
C THR A 109 2.31 -1.42 -7.98
N PHE A 110 1.96 -2.63 -8.41
CA PHE A 110 2.93 -3.65 -8.82
C PHE A 110 2.29 -4.61 -9.83
N PHE A 111 3.14 -5.22 -10.66
CA PHE A 111 2.72 -6.28 -11.57
C PHE A 111 3.10 -7.65 -11.00
N ASN A 112 2.10 -8.52 -10.79
CA ASN A 112 2.33 -9.90 -10.41
C ASN A 112 2.49 -10.73 -11.69
N VAL A 113 3.73 -10.95 -12.13
CA VAL A 113 4.02 -11.81 -13.30
C VAL A 113 3.63 -13.28 -13.02
N GLY A 114 3.61 -13.69 -11.75
CA GLY A 114 3.57 -15.11 -11.37
C GLY A 114 4.96 -15.68 -11.09
N GLY A 115 4.97 -16.95 -10.67
CA GLY A 115 6.16 -17.66 -10.22
C GLY A 115 6.75 -17.08 -8.93
N ASN A 116 6.49 -17.73 -7.79
CA ASN A 116 6.85 -17.32 -6.41
C ASN A 116 7.94 -16.23 -6.32
N ARG A 117 7.50 -14.96 -6.27
CA ARG A 117 8.36 -13.77 -6.10
C ARG A 117 8.44 -13.31 -4.64
N GLY A 118 8.05 -14.19 -3.71
CA GLY A 118 7.91 -13.86 -2.30
C GLY A 118 6.70 -12.97 -2.02
N ASP A 119 6.77 -12.24 -0.91
CA ASP A 119 5.68 -11.39 -0.45
C ASP A 119 5.76 -9.99 -1.06
N VAL A 120 4.60 -9.39 -1.32
CA VAL A 120 4.44 -7.98 -1.64
C VAL A 120 4.14 -7.22 -0.36
N GLU A 121 4.89 -6.15 -0.10
CA GLU A 121 4.68 -5.23 1.00
C GLU A 121 4.25 -3.86 0.47
N SER A 122 3.15 -3.34 1.01
CA SER A 122 2.68 -1.98 0.78
C SER A 122 2.69 -1.22 2.10
N CYS A 123 3.32 -0.06 2.12
CA CYS A 123 3.52 0.75 3.31
C CYS A 123 3.22 2.22 3.06
N VAL A 124 2.58 2.84 4.04
CA VAL A 124 2.59 4.28 4.21
C VAL A 124 3.63 4.62 5.26
N CYS A 125 4.73 5.25 4.83
CA CYS A 125 5.87 5.54 5.70
C CYS A 125 5.78 6.95 6.31
N ARG A 126 6.31 7.08 7.53
CA ARG A 126 6.46 8.37 8.25
C ARG A 126 5.14 9.11 8.42
N VAL A 127 4.08 8.39 8.77
CA VAL A 127 2.82 8.98 9.18
C VAL A 127 3.05 9.77 10.46
N PHE A 128 2.70 11.04 10.43
CA PHE A 128 2.67 11.91 11.61
C PHE A 128 1.21 12.22 11.92
N LEU A 129 0.78 12.01 13.16
CA LEU A 129 -0.51 12.49 13.63
C LEU A 129 -0.29 13.64 14.61
N GLU A 130 -1.08 14.69 14.49
CA GLU A 130 -1.07 15.76 15.49
C GLU A 130 -1.64 15.27 16.82
N SER A 131 -1.20 15.90 17.91
CA SER A 131 -1.65 15.54 19.26
C SER A 131 -3.16 15.63 19.39
N GLY A 132 -3.77 14.63 20.03
CA GLY A 132 -5.21 14.49 20.18
C GLY A 132 -5.90 13.88 18.95
N LYS A 133 -5.22 13.73 17.80
CA LYS A 133 -5.82 13.08 16.63
C LYS A 133 -5.75 11.56 16.73
N LEU A 134 -6.78 10.96 16.16
CA LEU A 134 -6.96 9.51 16.13
C LEU A 134 -7.11 9.05 14.68
N LEU A 135 -6.28 8.08 14.30
CA LEU A 135 -6.36 7.37 13.03
C LEU A 135 -6.88 5.96 13.28
N ILE A 136 -7.97 5.61 12.59
CA ILE A 136 -8.56 4.28 12.61
C ILE A 136 -8.24 3.64 11.28
N VAL A 137 -7.35 2.65 11.24
CA VAL A 137 -7.03 1.90 10.02
C VAL A 137 -7.99 0.72 9.92
N ARG A 138 -8.53 0.45 8.74
CA ARG A 138 -9.35 -0.74 8.46
C ARG A 138 -8.55 -1.85 7.81
N GLU A 139 -7.83 -1.55 6.74
CA GLU A 139 -7.01 -2.52 6.02
C GLU A 139 -6.07 -1.86 5.02
N ILE A 140 -5.15 -2.67 4.50
CA ILE A 140 -4.47 -2.40 3.23
C ILE A 140 -5.05 -3.37 2.19
N GLU A 141 -5.74 -2.82 1.21
CA GLU A 141 -6.46 -3.58 0.20
C GLU A 141 -5.64 -3.68 -1.07
N PHE A 142 -5.53 -4.89 -1.64
CA PHE A 142 -4.87 -5.15 -2.91
C PHE A 142 -5.92 -5.43 -3.97
N ARG A 143 -6.08 -4.52 -4.94
CA ARG A 143 -7.11 -4.62 -5.98
C ARG A 143 -6.46 -4.91 -7.33
N PRO A 144 -6.92 -5.94 -8.07
CA PRO A 144 -6.50 -6.12 -9.45
C PRO A 144 -7.05 -4.98 -10.29
N GLU A 145 -6.20 -4.41 -11.14
CA GLU A 145 -6.62 -3.47 -12.17
C GLU A 145 -7.19 -4.27 -13.34
N ILE A 146 -8.45 -3.97 -13.67
CA ILE A 146 -9.09 -4.60 -14.83
C ILE A 146 -8.50 -3.96 -16.08
N ILE A 147 -7.51 -4.63 -16.67
CA ILE A 147 -7.11 -4.35 -18.06
C ILE A 147 -8.23 -4.94 -18.93
N PHE A 148 -9.27 -4.15 -19.19
CA PHE A 148 -10.17 -4.47 -20.30
C PHE A 148 -9.29 -4.55 -21.56
N GLY A 149 -9.43 -5.64 -22.34
CA GLY A 149 -8.66 -5.91 -23.56
C GLY A 149 -8.89 -4.85 -24.65
N GLY A 150 -8.39 -3.65 -24.43
CA GLY A 150 -8.53 -2.46 -25.24
C GLY A 150 -7.55 -1.41 -24.74
N MET A 151 -6.33 -1.45 -25.28
CA MET A 151 -5.23 -0.51 -25.11
C MET A 151 -5.64 0.97 -24.96
N SER A 152 -4.94 1.71 -24.08
CA SER A 152 -4.09 2.85 -24.46
C SER A 152 -3.55 3.59 -23.21
N ASP A 153 -2.27 3.43 -22.87
CA ASP A 153 -1.35 4.54 -22.52
C ASP A 153 0.02 4.09 -21.99
N TRP A 154 0.19 2.81 -21.62
CA TRP A 154 1.50 2.29 -21.27
C TRP A 154 2.04 1.46 -22.42
N GLY A 155 3.00 2.03 -23.16
CA GLY A 155 3.77 1.34 -24.18
C GLY A 155 4.57 0.21 -23.56
N PHE A 156 3.98 -0.99 -23.49
CA PHE A 156 4.75 -2.22 -23.44
C PHE A 156 5.41 -2.39 -24.81
N SER A 157 6.74 -2.22 -24.87
CA SER A 157 7.49 -2.66 -26.05
C SER A 157 7.39 -4.19 -26.14
N GLU A 158 7.08 -4.71 -27.32
CA GLU A 158 7.00 -6.15 -27.63
C GLU A 158 8.36 -6.88 -27.52
N GLU A 159 9.33 -6.36 -26.76
CA GLU A 159 10.68 -6.91 -26.68
C GLU A 159 10.84 -7.99 -25.60
N PHE A 160 9.81 -8.24 -24.77
CA PHE A 160 9.87 -9.20 -23.67
C PHE A 160 9.16 -10.54 -23.90
N LEU A 161 8.44 -10.71 -25.02
CA LEU A 161 7.90 -12.01 -25.40
C LEU A 161 8.73 -12.59 -26.55
N GLY A 162 9.73 -13.38 -26.18
CA GLY A 162 10.52 -14.20 -27.10
C GLY A 162 9.72 -15.34 -27.74
N VAL A 163 8.56 -15.03 -28.34
CA VAL A 163 7.78 -15.96 -29.15
C VAL A 163 7.79 -15.45 -30.58
N LYS A 164 8.74 -15.97 -31.37
CA LYS A 164 8.66 -15.86 -32.83
C LYS A 164 7.45 -16.67 -33.30
N ALA A 165 6.37 -15.99 -33.67
CA ALA A 165 5.34 -16.59 -34.51
C ALA A 165 5.94 -16.78 -35.91
N ASN A 166 6.24 -18.03 -36.27
CA ASN A 166 6.48 -18.40 -37.66
C ASN A 166 5.11 -18.49 -38.34
N PHE A 167 4.90 -17.71 -39.39
CA PHE A 167 3.93 -18.00 -40.45
C PHE A 167 4.67 -18.66 -41.62
#